data_AF-A0A2V2WIV3-F1
#
_entry.id   AF-A0A2V2WIV3-F1
#
_cell.length_a   1.000
_cell.length_b   1.000
_cell.length_c   1.000
_cell.angle_alpha   90.00
_cell.angle_beta   90.00
_cell.angle_gamma   90.00
#
_symmetry.space_group_name_H-M   'P 1'
#
loop_
_entity.id
_entity.type
_entity.pdbx_description
1 polymer ?
#
loop_
_entity_poly.entity_id
_entity_poly.type
_entity_poly.pdbx_seq_one_letter_code
_entity_poly.pdbx_strand_id
1 'polypeptide(L)'
;MASAEVVSKLEAAFAKLQNASDCHSLLKKYLTKEVFDQLKGKQTKMGATLMDVIQSGVENLDSGIGVYAPDAESYTVFAALFDPIIEDYHKGFKPSDKQPPKDFGDLNTFIDVDPDKKYVISTRVRCGRSLEGYPFNPCLKKQQYEEMESRVKGQLESMSGELRGKYYPLTGMTKETQKQLIDDHFLFKEGDRFLQAAHACEFWPTGRGIYHNDAKTFLVWVNEEDHLRIISMQKGGNLKEVFGRLVTAVGVIEEKVKFSRDDRLGFLTFCPTNLGTTIRASVHIKLPKLGADRKKLEEVAAKYNLQVRGTAGEHSDSPDGVYDISNKRRLGLSEYEAVKEMQDGILELIKAEESAK
;
A
#
# COMPACT_ATOMS: atom_id res chain seq x y z
N MET A 1 -23.87 2.87 18.54
CA MET A 1 -24.68 2.19 17.49
C MET A 1 -24.96 3.22 16.42
N ALA A 2 -25.01 2.80 15.16
CA ALA A 2 -25.29 3.70 14.03
C ALA A 2 -26.70 4.32 14.14
N SER A 3 -26.87 5.53 13.61
CA SER A 3 -28.18 6.20 13.57
C SER A 3 -29.10 5.56 12.53
N ALA A 4 -30.42 5.75 12.68
CA ALA A 4 -31.40 5.26 11.71
C ALA A 4 -31.17 5.80 10.29
N GLU A 5 -30.69 7.04 10.16
CA GLU A 5 -30.33 7.64 8.88
C GLU A 5 -29.16 6.91 8.22
N VAL A 6 -28.10 6.60 8.99
CA VAL A 6 -26.95 5.84 8.47
C VAL A 6 -27.37 4.44 8.04
N VAL A 7 -28.21 3.77 8.84
CA VAL A 7 -28.75 2.44 8.48
C VAL A 7 -29.56 2.50 7.18
N SER A 8 -30.39 3.53 6.99
CA SER A 8 -31.14 3.73 5.74
C SER A 8 -30.21 3.90 4.52
N LYS A 9 -29.15 4.71 4.65
CA LYS A 9 -28.14 4.86 3.59
C LYS A 9 -27.41 3.55 3.30
N LEU A 10 -27.11 2.77 4.34
CA LEU A 10 -26.49 1.45 4.23
C LEU A 10 -27.38 0.45 3.47
N GLU A 11 -28.68 0.44 3.69
CA GLU A 11 -29.61 -0.43 2.94
C GLU A 11 -29.61 -0.08 1.44
N ALA A 12 -29.60 1.22 1.10
CA ALA A 12 -29.49 1.69 -0.28
C ALA A 12 -28.14 1.33 -0.91
N ALA A 13 -27.04 1.49 -0.15
CA ALA A 13 -25.69 1.13 -0.57
C ALA A 13 -25.55 -0.37 -0.85
N PHE A 14 -26.08 -1.20 0.05
CA PHE A 14 -26.13 -2.66 -0.12
C PHE A 14 -26.92 -3.04 -1.37
N ALA A 15 -28.12 -2.49 -1.56
CA ALA A 15 -28.94 -2.75 -2.75
C ALA A 15 -28.22 -2.37 -4.04
N LYS A 16 -27.57 -1.19 -4.08
CA LYS A 16 -26.75 -0.75 -5.22
C LYS A 16 -25.65 -1.76 -5.56
N LEU A 17 -24.93 -2.23 -4.55
CA LEU A 17 -23.83 -3.18 -4.71
C LEU A 17 -24.31 -4.54 -5.24
N GLN A 18 -25.43 -5.06 -4.71
CA GLN A 18 -25.99 -6.34 -5.15
C GLN A 18 -26.55 -6.28 -6.57
N ASN A 19 -27.11 -5.14 -6.98
CA ASN A 19 -27.65 -4.94 -8.32
C ASN A 19 -26.59 -4.72 -9.40
N ALA A 20 -25.33 -4.44 -9.02
CA ALA A 20 -24.25 -4.20 -9.96
C ALA A 20 -23.66 -5.51 -10.50
N SER A 21 -24.24 -6.10 -11.55
CA SER A 21 -23.82 -7.40 -12.11
C SER A 21 -22.33 -7.49 -12.41
N ASP A 22 -21.75 -6.43 -12.95
CA ASP A 22 -20.37 -6.39 -13.45
C ASP A 22 -19.35 -5.97 -12.38
N CYS A 23 -19.80 -5.75 -11.15
CA CYS A 23 -18.91 -5.53 -10.02
C CYS A 23 -18.29 -6.86 -9.56
N HIS A 24 -16.96 -6.88 -9.47
CA HIS A 24 -16.16 -8.05 -9.05
C HIS A 24 -15.34 -7.77 -7.77
N SER A 25 -15.68 -6.72 -7.03
CA SER A 25 -14.96 -6.33 -5.81
C SER A 25 -15.05 -7.39 -4.72
N LEU A 26 -14.00 -7.51 -3.89
CA LEU A 26 -14.05 -8.34 -2.69
C LEU A 26 -15.13 -7.86 -1.69
N LEU A 27 -15.41 -6.55 -1.65
CA LEU A 27 -16.54 -5.99 -0.92
C LEU A 27 -17.86 -6.67 -1.34
N LYS A 28 -18.19 -6.68 -2.63
CA LYS A 28 -19.43 -7.30 -3.13
C LYS A 28 -19.46 -8.80 -2.84
N LYS A 29 -18.32 -9.47 -3.01
CA LYS A 29 -18.20 -10.91 -2.77
C LYS A 29 -18.51 -11.29 -1.31
N TYR A 30 -18.06 -10.50 -0.35
CA TYR A 30 -18.08 -10.86 1.07
C TYR A 30 -19.10 -10.09 1.94
N LEU A 31 -19.66 -8.98 1.45
CA LEU A 31 -20.79 -8.33 2.09
C LEU A 31 -22.08 -9.06 1.72
N THR A 32 -22.28 -10.27 2.28
CA THR A 32 -23.55 -11.00 2.16
C THR A 32 -24.65 -10.32 2.97
N LYS A 33 -25.91 -10.74 2.79
CA LYS A 33 -27.03 -10.18 3.56
C LYS A 33 -26.86 -10.44 5.06
N GLU A 34 -26.37 -11.62 5.43
CA GLU A 34 -26.10 -12.01 6.81
C GLU A 34 -25.00 -11.13 7.44
N VAL A 35 -23.87 -10.96 6.74
CA VAL A 35 -22.77 -10.10 7.19
C VAL A 35 -23.23 -8.65 7.31
N PHE A 36 -23.98 -8.16 6.33
CA PHE A 36 -24.52 -6.81 6.32
C PHE A 36 -25.47 -6.58 7.51
N ASP A 37 -26.44 -7.47 7.74
CA ASP A 37 -27.41 -7.34 8.83
C ASP A 37 -26.73 -7.44 10.21
N GLN A 38 -25.68 -8.24 10.34
CA GLN A 38 -24.85 -8.33 11.54
C GLN A 38 -24.10 -7.01 11.84
N LEU A 39 -23.65 -6.29 10.80
CA LEU A 39 -22.71 -5.18 10.95
C LEU A 39 -23.35 -3.78 10.83
N LYS A 40 -24.49 -3.62 10.13
CA LYS A 40 -25.05 -2.31 9.77
C LYS A 40 -25.41 -1.39 10.95
N GLY A 41 -25.68 -1.94 12.13
CA GLY A 41 -25.95 -1.18 13.36
C GLY A 41 -24.71 -0.87 14.21
N LYS A 42 -23.55 -1.44 13.88
CA LYS A 42 -22.33 -1.32 14.67
C LYS A 42 -21.61 0.00 14.41
N GLN A 43 -20.80 0.38 15.39
CA GLN A 43 -20.00 1.60 15.36
C GLN A 43 -18.76 1.42 16.25
N THR A 44 -17.64 2.02 15.87
CA THR A 44 -16.42 2.08 16.70
C THR A 44 -16.55 3.15 17.78
N LYS A 45 -15.59 3.19 18.72
CA LYS A 45 -15.51 4.23 19.75
C LYS A 45 -15.27 5.62 19.17
N MET A 46 -14.64 5.71 18.00
CA MET A 46 -14.44 6.99 17.29
C MET A 46 -15.64 7.38 16.43
N GLY A 47 -16.69 6.55 16.40
CA GLY A 47 -17.91 6.84 15.70
C GLY A 47 -17.96 6.30 14.27
N ALA A 48 -16.92 5.60 13.81
CA ALA A 48 -16.89 5.01 12.47
C ALA A 48 -17.93 3.89 12.33
N THR A 49 -18.62 3.86 11.20
CA THR A 49 -19.71 2.96 10.87
C THR A 49 -19.35 2.06 9.70
N LEU A 50 -20.21 1.08 9.40
CA LEU A 50 -20.04 0.26 8.19
C LEU A 50 -20.07 1.12 6.91
N MET A 51 -20.77 2.26 6.92
CA MET A 51 -20.84 3.12 5.73
C MET A 51 -19.46 3.68 5.41
N ASP A 52 -18.74 4.18 6.41
CA ASP A 52 -17.38 4.71 6.27
C ASP A 52 -16.39 3.64 5.77
N VAL A 53 -16.64 2.38 6.09
CA VAL A 53 -15.83 1.24 5.62
C VAL A 53 -16.06 0.93 4.14
N ILE A 54 -17.32 0.95 3.67
CA ILE A 54 -17.69 0.42 2.35
C ILE A 54 -17.92 1.51 1.28
N GLN A 55 -17.98 2.78 1.68
CA GLN A 55 -18.40 3.88 0.80
C GLN A 55 -17.62 3.92 -0.51
N SER A 56 -16.29 3.79 -0.42
CA SER A 56 -15.43 3.80 -1.59
C SER A 56 -15.80 2.72 -2.61
N GLY A 57 -16.03 1.48 -2.19
CA GLY A 57 -16.42 0.39 -3.09
C GLY A 57 -17.85 0.49 -3.61
N VAL A 58 -18.76 1.13 -2.87
CA VAL A 58 -20.14 1.37 -3.29
C VAL A 58 -20.21 2.50 -4.34
N GLU A 59 -19.38 3.54 -4.20
CA GLU A 59 -19.29 4.63 -5.17
C GLU A 59 -18.52 4.20 -6.42
N ASN A 60 -17.43 3.45 -6.23
CA ASN A 60 -16.52 3.00 -7.28
C ASN A 60 -16.68 1.48 -7.51
N LEU A 61 -17.70 1.08 -8.26
CA LEU A 61 -18.07 -0.32 -8.46
C LEU A 61 -17.01 -1.16 -9.20
N ASP A 62 -16.02 -0.50 -9.81
CA ASP A 62 -14.86 -1.11 -10.44
C ASP A 62 -13.68 -1.33 -9.47
N SER A 63 -13.88 -1.10 -8.17
CA SER A 63 -12.90 -1.44 -7.13
C SER A 63 -12.53 -2.93 -7.16
N GLY A 64 -11.25 -3.26 -7.02
CA GLY A 64 -10.81 -4.63 -6.75
C GLY A 64 -11.15 -5.09 -5.32
N ILE A 65 -11.04 -4.18 -4.35
CA ILE A 65 -11.27 -4.46 -2.91
C ILE A 65 -12.55 -3.78 -2.43
N GLY A 66 -12.56 -2.45 -2.35
CA GLY A 66 -13.73 -1.64 -2.03
C GLY A 66 -13.95 -1.32 -0.55
N VAL A 67 -13.03 -1.70 0.35
CA VAL A 67 -13.12 -1.38 1.77
C VAL A 67 -11.86 -0.72 2.31
N TYR A 68 -12.05 0.19 3.26
CA TYR A 68 -10.98 0.82 4.04
C TYR A 68 -11.37 0.85 5.53
N ALA A 69 -10.39 0.88 6.42
CA ALA A 69 -10.63 0.99 7.87
C ALA A 69 -10.54 2.46 8.30
N PRO A 70 -11.61 3.11 8.81
CA PRO A 70 -11.53 4.49 9.29
C PRO A 70 -10.65 4.66 10.54
N ASP A 71 -10.59 3.64 11.39
CA ASP A 71 -9.73 3.55 12.56
C ASP A 71 -9.23 2.11 12.78
N ALA A 72 -8.30 1.91 13.71
CA ALA A 72 -7.77 0.57 14.01
C ALA A 72 -8.85 -0.39 14.56
N GLU A 73 -9.80 0.11 15.35
CA GLU A 73 -10.88 -0.69 15.95
C GLU A 73 -11.84 -1.24 14.89
N SER A 74 -11.93 -0.60 13.72
CA SER A 74 -12.74 -1.03 12.58
C SER A 74 -12.41 -2.44 12.12
N TYR A 75 -11.12 -2.84 12.16
CA TYR A 75 -10.71 -4.22 11.84
C TYR A 75 -11.31 -5.26 12.79
N THR A 76 -11.64 -4.87 14.02
CA THR A 76 -12.27 -5.76 15.02
C THR A 76 -13.79 -5.65 14.99
N VAL A 77 -14.35 -4.44 14.96
CA VAL A 77 -15.81 -4.21 14.99
C VAL A 77 -16.48 -4.77 13.73
N PHE A 78 -15.82 -4.61 12.58
CA PHE A 78 -16.30 -5.08 11.27
C PHE A 78 -15.53 -6.31 10.77
N ALA A 79 -14.94 -7.09 11.69
CA ALA A 79 -14.15 -8.29 11.37
C ALA A 79 -14.88 -9.28 10.46
N ALA A 80 -16.20 -9.46 10.64
CA ALA A 80 -16.99 -10.36 9.80
C ALA A 80 -16.98 -10.01 8.29
N LEU A 81 -16.63 -8.75 7.94
CA LEU A 81 -16.38 -8.32 6.56
C LEU A 81 -14.87 -8.31 6.25
N PHE A 82 -14.05 -7.74 7.14
CA PHE A 82 -12.62 -7.59 6.89
C PHE A 82 -11.88 -8.93 6.81
N ASP A 83 -12.15 -9.86 7.71
CA ASP A 83 -11.44 -11.14 7.80
C ASP A 83 -11.50 -11.95 6.50
N PRO A 84 -12.67 -12.22 5.90
CA PRO A 84 -12.71 -12.97 4.64
C PRO A 84 -12.09 -12.21 3.46
N ILE A 85 -12.13 -10.86 3.45
CA ILE A 85 -11.45 -10.02 2.45
C ILE A 85 -9.92 -10.14 2.61
N ILE A 86 -9.42 -10.06 3.84
CA ILE A 86 -8.00 -10.20 4.19
C ILE A 86 -7.52 -11.60 3.81
N GLU A 87 -8.28 -12.65 4.16
CA GLU A 87 -7.95 -14.03 3.86
C GLU A 87 -7.87 -14.26 2.34
N ASP A 88 -8.83 -13.77 1.55
CA ASP A 88 -8.81 -13.90 0.09
C ASP A 88 -7.61 -13.16 -0.52
N TYR A 89 -7.43 -11.89 -0.17
CA TYR A 89 -6.39 -11.06 -0.76
C TYR A 89 -4.99 -11.59 -0.42
N HIS A 90 -4.73 -11.89 0.84
CA HIS A 90 -3.43 -12.38 1.35
C HIS A 90 -3.28 -13.89 1.26
N LYS A 91 -4.16 -14.57 0.51
CA LYS A 91 -4.05 -15.98 0.12
C LYS A 91 -3.96 -16.95 1.30
N GLY A 92 -4.96 -16.86 2.18
CA GLY A 92 -5.19 -17.82 3.25
C GLY A 92 -4.76 -17.36 4.64
N PHE A 93 -4.60 -16.05 4.87
CA PHE A 93 -4.37 -15.52 6.22
C PHE A 93 -5.67 -15.58 7.03
N LYS A 94 -5.83 -16.62 7.84
CA LYS A 94 -7.06 -16.93 8.56
C LYS A 94 -7.27 -16.00 9.76
N PRO A 95 -8.51 -15.93 10.30
CA PRO A 95 -8.79 -15.25 11.58
C PRO A 95 -7.92 -15.72 12.75
N SER A 96 -7.50 -16.99 12.74
CA SER A 96 -6.64 -17.59 13.77
C SER A 96 -5.15 -17.27 13.60
N ASP A 97 -4.73 -16.83 12.42
CA ASP A 97 -3.33 -16.61 12.10
C ASP A 97 -2.84 -15.28 12.69
N LYS A 98 -1.52 -15.15 12.85
CA LYS A 98 -0.89 -13.92 13.35
C LYS A 98 0.29 -13.55 12.49
N GLN A 99 0.45 -12.25 12.27
CA GLN A 99 1.63 -11.69 11.62
C GLN A 99 2.86 -11.93 12.51
N PRO A 100 3.96 -12.50 11.98
CA PRO A 100 5.20 -12.65 12.74
C PRO A 100 5.75 -11.29 13.21
N PRO A 101 6.63 -11.29 14.23
CA PRO A 101 7.37 -10.09 14.62
C PRO A 101 8.07 -9.44 13.42
N LYS A 102 8.28 -8.12 13.49
CA LYS A 102 9.06 -7.39 12.47
C LYS A 102 10.44 -8.03 12.36
N ASP A 103 10.81 -8.45 11.16
CA ASP A 103 12.12 -9.06 10.90
C ASP A 103 12.59 -8.76 9.47
N PHE A 104 13.67 -7.99 9.38
CA PHE A 104 14.32 -7.64 8.11
C PHE A 104 15.34 -8.70 7.65
N GLY A 105 15.63 -9.70 8.48
CA GLY A 105 16.53 -10.81 8.18
C GLY A 105 17.99 -10.40 7.89
N ASP A 106 18.77 -11.31 7.31
CA ASP A 106 20.13 -11.04 6.88
C ASP A 106 20.16 -10.36 5.51
N LEU A 107 20.47 -9.06 5.51
CA LEU A 107 20.59 -8.25 4.31
C LEU A 107 21.65 -8.75 3.33
N ASN A 108 22.61 -9.56 3.78
CA ASN A 108 23.66 -10.10 2.90
C ASN A 108 23.16 -11.21 1.96
N THR A 109 21.97 -11.75 2.20
CA THR A 109 21.34 -12.75 1.33
C THR A 109 20.63 -12.14 0.12
N PHE A 110 20.45 -10.81 0.11
CA PHE A 110 19.95 -10.09 -1.05
C PHE A 110 21.07 -9.75 -2.03
N ILE A 111 20.76 -9.78 -3.32
CA ILE A 111 21.74 -9.59 -4.41
C ILE A 111 21.25 -8.56 -5.44
N ASP A 112 22.11 -8.23 -6.40
CA ASP A 112 21.66 -7.63 -7.66
C ASP A 112 20.96 -8.70 -8.50
N VAL A 113 19.66 -8.53 -8.75
CA VAL A 113 18.85 -9.52 -9.49
C VAL A 113 19.15 -9.54 -10.98
N ASP A 114 19.85 -8.52 -11.51
CA ASP A 114 20.25 -8.45 -12.90
C ASP A 114 21.58 -7.67 -13.04
N PRO A 115 22.72 -8.29 -12.66
CA PRO A 115 24.02 -7.61 -12.64
C PRO A 115 24.47 -7.08 -14.00
N ASP A 116 24.06 -7.75 -15.08
CA ASP A 116 24.37 -7.38 -16.46
C ASP A 116 23.45 -6.24 -16.99
N LYS A 117 22.42 -5.84 -16.22
CA LYS A 117 21.47 -4.76 -16.55
C LYS A 117 20.75 -4.98 -17.89
N LYS A 118 20.43 -6.23 -18.21
CA LYS A 118 19.77 -6.60 -19.48
C LYS A 118 18.27 -6.41 -19.44
N TYR A 119 17.66 -6.63 -18.28
CA TYR A 119 16.21 -6.77 -18.11
C TYR A 119 15.64 -5.75 -17.14
N VAL A 120 16.28 -5.56 -15.97
CA VAL A 120 15.77 -4.72 -14.88
C VAL A 120 16.18 -3.26 -15.09
N ILE A 121 15.17 -2.39 -15.17
CA ILE A 121 15.33 -0.94 -15.33
C ILE A 121 15.53 -0.27 -13.98
N SER A 122 14.74 -0.67 -12.97
CA SER A 122 14.79 -0.08 -11.63
C SER A 122 14.19 -1.00 -10.59
N THR A 123 14.70 -0.89 -9.37
CA THR A 123 14.20 -1.60 -8.19
C THR A 123 13.66 -0.62 -7.18
N ARG A 124 12.56 -0.97 -6.53
CA ARG A 124 11.88 -0.14 -5.53
C ARG A 124 11.29 -1.01 -4.43
N VAL A 125 11.55 -0.65 -3.18
CA VAL A 125 10.90 -1.23 -2.00
C VAL A 125 10.23 -0.12 -1.22
N ARG A 126 8.95 -0.31 -0.89
CA ARG A 126 8.20 0.61 -0.02
C ARG A 126 7.60 -0.12 1.17
N CYS A 127 7.38 0.59 2.27
CA CYS A 127 6.50 0.19 3.35
C CYS A 127 5.56 1.34 3.76
N GLY A 128 4.35 1.01 4.20
CA GLY A 128 3.40 1.91 4.85
C GLY A 128 3.51 1.84 6.38
N ARG A 129 3.33 2.97 7.07
CA ARG A 129 3.28 3.02 8.54
C ARG A 129 2.23 4.04 9.00
N SER A 130 1.47 3.67 10.01
CA SER A 130 0.54 4.57 10.71
C SER A 130 1.06 4.91 12.09
N LEU A 131 1.07 6.19 12.41
CA LEU A 131 1.49 6.73 13.71
C LEU A 131 0.57 6.26 14.85
N GLU A 132 1.16 5.79 15.95
CA GLU A 132 0.45 5.45 17.18
C GLU A 132 -0.25 6.70 17.76
N GLY A 133 -1.50 6.53 18.22
CA GLY A 133 -2.31 7.60 18.81
C GLY A 133 -3.14 8.41 17.81
N TYR A 134 -3.01 8.15 16.51
CA TYR A 134 -3.80 8.77 15.46
C TYR A 134 -4.66 7.74 14.74
N PRO A 135 -5.94 8.03 14.43
CA PRO A 135 -6.75 7.18 13.58
C PRO A 135 -6.32 7.30 12.12
N PHE A 136 -6.93 6.54 11.21
CA PHE A 136 -6.70 6.72 9.77
C PHE A 136 -7.44 7.94 9.23
N ASN A 137 -7.18 8.27 7.96
CA ASN A 137 -7.60 9.51 7.32
C ASN A 137 -9.06 9.95 7.55
N PRO A 138 -10.09 9.07 7.46
CA PRO A 138 -11.49 9.51 7.58
C PRO A 138 -11.86 10.04 8.97
N CYS A 139 -11.08 9.68 9.99
CA CYS A 139 -11.27 10.11 11.37
C CYS A 139 -10.26 11.17 11.81
N LEU A 140 -9.34 11.58 10.94
CA LEU A 140 -8.38 12.65 11.24
C LEU A 140 -9.05 14.03 11.15
N LYS A 141 -8.73 14.88 12.13
CA LYS A 141 -9.07 16.30 12.12
C LYS A 141 -7.96 17.10 11.43
N LYS A 142 -8.28 18.28 10.89
CA LYS A 142 -7.30 19.17 10.25
C LYS A 142 -6.03 19.38 11.09
N GLN A 143 -6.18 19.69 12.38
CA GLN A 143 -5.04 19.90 13.28
C GLN A 143 -4.17 18.63 13.43
N GLN A 144 -4.77 17.45 13.41
CA GLN A 144 -4.02 16.20 13.54
C GLN A 144 -3.13 15.94 12.31
N TYR A 145 -3.57 16.32 11.11
CA TYR A 145 -2.71 16.30 9.92
C TYR A 145 -1.46 17.18 10.10
N GLU A 146 -1.61 18.40 10.63
CA GLU A 146 -0.51 19.33 10.89
C GLU A 146 0.43 18.83 12.00
N GLU A 147 -0.13 18.27 13.08
CA GLU A 147 0.64 17.67 14.17
C GLU A 147 1.50 16.49 13.68
N MET A 148 0.89 15.59 12.90
CA MET A 148 1.58 14.44 12.33
C MET A 148 2.67 14.87 11.35
N GLU A 149 2.39 15.84 10.48
CA GLU A 149 3.40 16.44 9.59
C GLU A 149 4.58 17.00 10.38
N SER A 150 4.32 17.84 11.39
CA SER A 150 5.35 18.47 12.21
C SER A 150 6.25 17.42 12.91
N ARG A 151 5.61 16.41 13.52
CA ARG A 151 6.31 15.32 14.22
C ARG A 151 7.22 14.52 13.29
N VAL A 152 6.73 14.18 12.10
CA VAL A 152 7.47 13.40 11.11
C VAL A 152 8.59 14.25 10.50
N LYS A 153 8.28 15.48 10.08
CA LYS A 153 9.22 16.41 9.46
C LYS A 153 10.47 16.59 10.31
N GLY A 154 10.31 16.84 11.61
CA GLY A 154 11.45 17.02 12.52
C GLY A 154 12.40 15.81 12.56
N GLN A 155 11.87 14.60 12.42
CA GLN A 155 12.70 13.39 12.34
C GLN A 155 13.36 13.22 10.96
N LEU A 156 12.62 13.45 9.88
CA LEU A 156 13.15 13.37 8.51
C LEU A 156 14.26 14.39 8.25
N GLU A 157 14.13 15.61 8.77
CA GLU A 157 15.15 16.66 8.63
C GLU A 157 16.39 16.40 9.50
N SER A 158 16.34 15.44 10.43
CA SER A 158 17.51 15.01 11.20
C SER A 158 18.35 13.93 10.51
N MET A 159 17.87 13.37 9.39
CA MET A 159 18.59 12.35 8.64
C MET A 159 19.91 12.87 8.06
N SER A 160 20.92 12.01 8.06
CA SER A 160 22.29 12.32 7.63
C SER A 160 22.82 11.27 6.65
N GLY A 161 24.04 11.48 6.14
CA GLY A 161 24.66 10.57 5.17
C GLY A 161 23.82 10.44 3.90
N GLU A 162 23.65 9.21 3.42
CA GLU A 162 22.85 8.90 2.22
C GLU A 162 21.37 9.29 2.35
N LEU A 163 20.83 9.31 3.58
CA LEU A 163 19.43 9.65 3.84
C LEU A 163 19.19 11.15 3.92
N ARG A 164 20.24 11.99 3.96
CA ARG A 164 20.11 13.45 4.06
C ARG A 164 19.29 13.99 2.90
N GLY A 165 18.32 14.84 3.24
CA GLY A 165 17.36 15.35 2.28
C GLY A 165 16.59 16.55 2.81
N LYS A 166 15.51 16.86 2.10
CA LYS A 166 14.65 18.00 2.41
C LYS A 166 13.19 17.58 2.39
N TYR A 167 12.42 18.16 3.31
CA TYR A 167 10.96 18.05 3.32
C TYR A 167 10.33 19.18 2.49
N TYR A 168 9.37 18.82 1.67
CA TYR A 168 8.62 19.70 0.79
C TYR A 168 7.12 19.57 1.14
N PRO A 169 6.55 20.52 1.91
CA PRO A 169 5.12 20.52 2.15
C PRO A 169 4.38 20.75 0.83
N LEU A 170 3.24 20.09 0.65
CA LEU A 170 2.35 20.37 -0.48
C LEU A 170 1.66 21.74 -0.31
N THR A 171 1.41 22.14 0.93
CA THR A 171 0.91 23.48 1.23
C THR A 171 1.94 24.53 0.79
N GLY A 172 1.57 25.36 -0.17
CA GLY A 172 2.44 26.39 -0.75
C GLY A 172 3.40 25.88 -1.84
N MET A 173 3.32 24.60 -2.23
CA MET A 173 4.09 24.08 -3.37
C MET A 173 3.58 24.68 -4.68
N THR A 174 4.49 25.16 -5.53
CA THR A 174 4.11 25.69 -6.85
C THR A 174 3.65 24.55 -7.76
N LYS A 175 2.76 24.86 -8.73
CA LYS A 175 2.26 23.84 -9.66
C LYS A 175 3.36 23.27 -10.55
N GLU A 176 4.40 24.03 -10.85
CA GLU A 176 5.57 23.57 -11.59
C GLU A 176 6.37 22.56 -10.76
N THR A 177 6.60 22.83 -9.48
CA THR A 177 7.30 21.90 -8.57
C THR A 177 6.48 20.63 -8.37
N GLN A 178 5.17 20.77 -8.13
CA GLN A 178 4.26 19.64 -7.98
C GLN A 178 4.26 18.77 -9.25
N LYS A 179 4.16 19.39 -10.43
CA LYS A 179 4.21 18.70 -11.71
C LYS A 179 5.54 18.00 -11.93
N GLN A 180 6.68 18.64 -11.67
CA GLN A 180 7.99 18.01 -11.82
C GLN A 180 8.13 16.78 -10.92
N LEU A 181 7.68 16.85 -9.67
CA LEU A 181 7.74 15.70 -8.75
C LEU A 181 6.80 14.56 -9.18
N ILE A 182 5.65 14.87 -9.78
CA ILE A 182 4.75 13.86 -10.37
C ILE A 182 5.39 13.23 -11.61
N ASP A 183 5.93 14.05 -12.51
CA ASP A 183 6.55 13.61 -13.77
C ASP A 183 7.81 12.77 -13.50
N ASP A 184 8.55 13.06 -12.42
CA ASP A 184 9.68 12.26 -11.95
C ASP A 184 9.24 10.94 -11.24
N HIS A 185 7.94 10.68 -11.11
CA HIS A 185 7.33 9.56 -10.37
C HIS A 185 7.62 9.56 -8.85
N PHE A 186 7.88 10.74 -8.28
CA PHE A 186 8.19 10.88 -6.85
C PHE A 186 6.99 11.30 -6.01
N LEU A 187 6.11 12.16 -6.51
CA LEU A 187 4.95 12.63 -5.76
C LEU A 187 3.70 11.79 -6.06
N PHE A 188 2.92 11.54 -5.02
CA PHE A 188 1.60 10.93 -5.13
C PHE A 188 0.62 11.83 -5.89
N LYS A 189 -0.33 11.22 -6.60
CA LYS A 189 -1.31 11.96 -7.39
C LYS A 189 -2.35 12.59 -6.48
N GLU A 190 -2.76 13.81 -6.81
CA GLU A 190 -3.91 14.47 -6.22
C GLU A 190 -5.20 13.91 -6.82
N GLY A 191 -6.24 13.73 -6.01
CA GLY A 191 -7.58 13.39 -6.50
C GLY A 191 -7.80 11.93 -6.89
N ASP A 192 -7.20 10.97 -6.17
CA ASP A 192 -7.60 9.57 -6.29
C ASP A 192 -9.06 9.40 -5.84
N ARG A 193 -9.94 9.02 -6.77
CA ARG A 193 -11.38 8.91 -6.51
C ARG A 193 -11.74 7.83 -5.48
N PHE A 194 -10.92 6.80 -5.31
CA PHE A 194 -11.17 5.77 -4.31
C PHE A 194 -10.88 6.32 -2.91
N LEU A 195 -9.79 7.08 -2.77
CA LEU A 195 -9.46 7.78 -1.52
C LEU A 195 -10.45 8.90 -1.20
N GLN A 196 -10.90 9.66 -2.20
CA GLN A 196 -11.92 10.70 -2.03
C GLN A 196 -13.23 10.11 -1.52
N ALA A 197 -13.73 9.04 -2.15
CA ALA A 197 -14.96 8.36 -1.72
C ALA A 197 -14.82 7.68 -0.35
N ALA A 198 -13.60 7.42 0.11
CA ALA A 198 -13.31 6.93 1.46
C ALA A 198 -13.14 8.07 2.48
N HIS A 199 -13.37 9.34 2.13
CA HIS A 199 -13.08 10.53 2.95
C HIS A 199 -11.61 10.63 3.40
N ALA A 200 -10.69 10.07 2.62
CA ALA A 200 -9.28 10.04 2.98
C ALA A 200 -8.50 11.31 2.55
N CYS A 201 -9.15 12.21 1.80
CA CYS A 201 -8.54 13.42 1.26
C CYS A 201 -9.05 14.70 1.93
N GLU A 202 -9.73 14.60 3.07
CA GLU A 202 -10.23 15.78 3.79
C GLU A 202 -9.12 16.77 4.14
N PHE A 203 -9.46 18.06 4.09
CA PHE A 203 -8.56 19.20 4.34
C PHE A 203 -7.33 19.30 3.41
N TRP A 204 -7.35 18.66 2.24
CA TRP A 204 -6.22 18.71 1.30
C TRP A 204 -5.83 20.16 0.91
N PRO A 205 -4.53 20.51 0.84
CA PRO A 205 -3.33 19.70 1.08
C PRO A 205 -2.75 19.85 2.50
N THR A 206 -3.53 20.28 3.50
CA THR A 206 -3.04 20.50 4.87
C THR A 206 -2.40 19.22 5.43
N GLY A 207 -1.19 19.36 5.98
CA GLY A 207 -0.39 18.28 6.56
C GLY A 207 0.22 17.30 5.57
N ARG A 208 0.06 17.51 4.26
CA ARG A 208 0.62 16.61 3.24
C ARG A 208 1.97 17.12 2.78
N GLY A 209 2.88 16.19 2.51
CA GLY A 209 4.21 16.52 2.01
C GLY A 209 4.97 15.33 1.48
N ILE A 210 6.13 15.66 0.93
CA ILE A 210 7.11 14.68 0.48
C ILE A 210 8.48 15.05 1.04
N TYR A 211 9.16 14.07 1.59
CA TYR A 211 10.60 14.12 1.81
C TYR A 211 11.30 13.34 0.72
N HIS A 212 12.46 13.83 0.28
CA HIS A 212 13.40 12.98 -0.43
C HIS A 212 14.85 13.38 -0.13
N ASN A 213 15.75 12.41 -0.20
CA ASN A 213 17.18 12.68 -0.17
C ASN A 213 17.65 13.41 -1.44
N ASP A 214 18.87 13.95 -1.41
CA ASP A 214 19.42 14.73 -2.53
C ASP A 214 19.48 13.91 -3.83
N ALA A 215 19.79 12.62 -3.72
CA ALA A 215 19.88 11.69 -4.85
C ALA A 215 18.52 11.16 -5.34
N LYS A 216 17.42 11.48 -4.64
CA LYS A 216 16.07 10.97 -4.88
C LYS A 216 15.98 9.44 -4.93
N THR A 217 16.82 8.76 -4.14
CA THR A 217 16.82 7.29 -3.95
C THR A 217 16.12 6.84 -2.66
N PHE A 218 15.80 7.80 -1.79
CA PHE A 218 14.99 7.61 -0.59
C PHE A 218 13.93 8.71 -0.52
N LEU A 219 12.67 8.32 -0.32
CA LEU A 219 11.52 9.22 -0.27
C LEU A 219 10.56 8.82 0.86
N VAL A 220 9.86 9.80 1.41
CA VAL A 220 8.76 9.57 2.35
C VAL A 220 7.56 10.43 1.94
N TRP A 221 6.43 9.80 1.67
CA TRP A 221 5.16 10.50 1.55
C TRP A 221 4.54 10.64 2.94
N VAL A 222 4.04 11.83 3.24
CA VAL A 222 3.41 12.16 4.51
C VAL A 222 1.94 12.47 4.27
N ASN A 223 1.07 11.76 4.98
CA ASN A 223 -0.39 11.92 5.01
C ASN A 223 -1.12 11.74 3.67
N GLU A 224 -0.71 10.75 2.87
CA GLU A 224 -1.45 10.35 1.67
C GLU A 224 -2.51 9.28 2.00
N GLU A 225 -2.38 8.05 1.51
CA GLU A 225 -3.29 6.93 1.83
C GLU A 225 -3.07 6.43 3.26
N ASP A 226 -1.80 6.34 3.66
CA ASP A 226 -1.34 6.05 5.01
C ASP A 226 -0.62 7.27 5.57
N HIS A 227 -0.37 7.29 6.89
CA HIS A 227 0.31 8.42 7.52
C HIS A 227 1.73 8.60 6.96
N LEU A 228 2.42 7.48 6.73
CA LEU A 228 3.70 7.43 6.02
C LEU A 228 3.73 6.35 4.96
N ARG A 229 4.32 6.68 3.83
CA ARG A 229 4.82 5.71 2.85
C ARG A 229 6.31 5.94 2.65
N ILE A 230 7.11 5.04 3.18
CA ILE A 230 8.58 5.10 3.20
C ILE A 230 9.09 4.29 2.02
N ILE A 231 9.94 4.89 1.18
CA ILE A 231 10.28 4.37 -0.14
C ILE A 231 11.79 4.44 -0.33
N SER A 232 12.38 3.33 -0.78
CA SER A 232 13.74 3.30 -1.33
C SER A 232 13.69 2.80 -2.76
N MET A 233 14.42 3.44 -3.67
CA MET A 233 14.44 3.06 -5.08
C MET A 233 15.71 3.54 -5.79
N GLN A 234 16.10 2.84 -6.85
CA GLN A 234 17.15 3.27 -7.77
C GLN A 234 17.04 2.55 -9.13
N LYS A 235 17.83 2.98 -10.11
CA LYS A 235 18.00 2.25 -11.38
C LYS A 235 18.78 0.95 -11.18
N GLY A 236 18.53 -0.05 -12.02
CA GLY A 236 19.15 -1.38 -11.94
C GLY A 236 18.52 -2.31 -10.89
N GLY A 237 19.15 -3.47 -10.71
CA GLY A 237 18.63 -4.61 -9.93
C GLY A 237 19.18 -4.76 -8.51
N ASN A 238 19.99 -3.82 -8.00
CA ASN A 238 20.66 -3.96 -6.70
C ASN A 238 19.69 -3.88 -5.51
N LEU A 239 19.02 -5.00 -5.22
CA LEU A 239 18.00 -5.09 -4.18
C LEU A 239 18.59 -4.96 -2.78
N LYS A 240 19.82 -5.45 -2.56
CA LYS A 240 20.52 -5.34 -1.28
C LYS A 240 20.66 -3.89 -0.84
N GLU A 241 21.11 -3.03 -1.75
CA GLU A 241 21.28 -1.60 -1.49
C GLU A 241 19.93 -0.91 -1.25
N VAL A 242 18.94 -1.17 -2.12
CA VAL A 242 17.60 -0.59 -2.00
C VAL A 242 16.95 -0.96 -0.67
N PHE A 243 16.98 -2.24 -0.30
CA PHE A 243 16.34 -2.71 0.92
C PHE A 243 17.14 -2.29 2.17
N GLY A 244 18.47 -2.35 2.14
CA GLY A 244 19.30 -1.88 3.25
C GLY A 244 19.10 -0.40 3.57
N ARG A 245 18.96 0.45 2.54
CA ARG A 245 18.61 1.86 2.71
C ARG A 245 17.23 2.05 3.34
N LEU A 246 16.23 1.26 2.92
CA LEU A 246 14.89 1.28 3.52
C LEU A 246 14.94 0.89 5.01
N VAL A 247 15.63 -0.20 5.34
CA VAL A 247 15.78 -0.70 6.72
C VAL A 247 16.43 0.36 7.61
N THR A 248 17.49 0.99 7.12
CA THR A 248 18.19 2.07 7.83
C THR A 248 17.24 3.24 8.10
N ALA A 249 16.51 3.69 7.07
CA ALA A 249 15.57 4.80 7.19
C ALA A 249 14.41 4.51 8.14
N VAL A 250 13.83 3.31 8.08
CA VAL A 250 12.78 2.88 9.02
C VAL A 250 13.29 2.90 10.45
N GLY A 251 14.51 2.36 10.69
CA GLY A 251 15.13 2.38 12.01
C GLY A 251 15.28 3.79 12.57
N VAL A 252 15.79 4.74 11.76
CA VAL A 252 15.90 6.15 12.15
C VAL A 252 14.54 6.76 12.46
N ILE A 253 13.51 6.52 11.65
CA ILE A 253 12.18 7.11 11.89
C ILE A 253 11.56 6.57 13.20
N GLU A 254 11.72 5.27 13.46
CA GLU A 254 11.18 4.59 14.65
C GLU A 254 11.77 5.09 15.97
N GLU A 255 12.93 5.75 15.97
CA GLU A 255 13.53 6.34 17.19
C GLU A 255 12.62 7.38 17.87
N LYS A 256 11.81 8.12 17.10
CA LYS A 256 10.92 9.17 17.63
C LYS A 256 9.46 9.02 17.23
N VAL A 257 9.19 8.23 16.19
CA VAL A 257 7.84 8.01 15.68
C VAL A 257 7.44 6.57 15.96
N LYS A 258 6.56 6.40 16.95
CA LYS A 258 5.98 5.09 17.24
C LYS A 258 4.89 4.76 16.22
N PHE A 259 4.85 3.51 15.78
CA PHE A 259 3.90 3.03 14.79
C PHE A 259 2.90 2.05 15.40
N SER A 260 1.67 2.13 14.90
CA SER A 260 0.57 1.23 15.24
C SER A 260 0.84 -0.16 14.68
N ARG A 261 1.05 -1.13 15.57
CA ARG A 261 1.19 -2.55 15.25
C ARG A 261 0.20 -3.37 16.07
N ASP A 262 -0.60 -4.18 15.41
CA ASP A 262 -1.50 -5.17 15.99
C ASP A 262 -0.82 -6.55 16.06
N ASP A 263 -1.18 -7.34 17.07
CA ASP A 263 -0.60 -8.67 17.29
C ASP A 263 -0.95 -9.67 16.19
N ARG A 264 -2.15 -9.55 15.62
CA ARG A 264 -2.62 -10.40 14.51
C ARG A 264 -2.28 -9.78 13.16
N LEU A 265 -2.60 -8.52 12.95
CA LEU A 265 -2.54 -7.87 11.63
C LEU A 265 -1.19 -7.19 11.32
N GLY A 266 -0.27 -7.15 12.27
CA GLY A 266 1.02 -6.49 12.07
C GLY A 266 0.88 -4.98 12.02
N PHE A 267 1.71 -4.31 11.22
CA PHE A 267 1.58 -2.87 11.05
C PHE A 267 0.25 -2.53 10.41
N LEU A 268 -0.48 -1.63 11.07
CA LEU A 268 -1.81 -1.24 10.67
C LEU A 268 -1.76 -0.18 9.58
N THR A 269 -2.58 -0.37 8.55
CA THR A 269 -2.71 0.52 7.39
C THR A 269 -4.18 0.79 7.08
N PHE A 270 -4.44 1.87 6.35
CA PHE A 270 -5.78 2.30 6.01
C PHE A 270 -6.53 1.28 5.13
N CYS A 271 -5.82 0.70 4.16
CA CYS A 271 -6.34 -0.36 3.29
C CYS A 271 -5.92 -1.75 3.82
N PRO A 272 -6.80 -2.78 3.82
CA PRO A 272 -6.46 -4.12 4.28
C PRO A 272 -5.38 -4.81 3.43
N THR A 273 -5.17 -4.36 2.19
CA THR A 273 -4.16 -4.94 1.29
C THR A 273 -2.72 -4.59 1.67
N ASN A 274 -2.55 -3.57 2.52
CA ASN A 274 -1.25 -3.05 2.94
C ASN A 274 -0.88 -3.47 4.38
N LEU A 275 -1.66 -4.33 5.02
CA LEU A 275 -1.40 -4.85 6.38
C LEU A 275 -0.13 -5.71 6.46
N GLY A 276 0.30 -6.03 7.68
CA GLY A 276 1.37 -6.97 7.97
C GLY A 276 2.74 -6.32 7.95
N THR A 277 3.59 -6.75 7.01
CA THR A 277 4.89 -6.13 6.71
C THR A 277 4.72 -4.73 6.12
N THR A 278 3.59 -4.53 5.43
CA THR A 278 3.28 -3.42 4.53
C THR A 278 4.26 -3.28 3.35
N ILE A 279 5.14 -4.26 3.15
CA ILE A 279 6.18 -4.23 2.13
C ILE A 279 5.61 -4.50 0.75
N ARG A 280 5.97 -3.63 -0.18
CA ARG A 280 5.93 -3.93 -1.61
C ARG A 280 7.32 -3.70 -2.20
N ALA A 281 8.03 -4.80 -2.44
CA ALA A 281 9.24 -4.86 -3.24
C ALA A 281 8.85 -5.10 -4.70
N SER A 282 9.44 -4.32 -5.61
CA SER A 282 9.07 -4.29 -7.02
C SER A 282 10.26 -4.01 -7.91
N VAL A 283 10.22 -4.51 -9.14
CA VAL A 283 11.10 -4.10 -10.23
C VAL A 283 10.29 -3.61 -11.42
N HIS A 284 10.82 -2.61 -12.12
CA HIS A 284 10.45 -2.37 -13.51
C HIS A 284 11.38 -3.22 -14.38
N ILE A 285 10.81 -4.11 -15.18
CA ILE A 285 11.55 -5.12 -15.94
C ILE A 285 10.99 -5.28 -17.35
N LYS A 286 11.87 -5.51 -18.33
CA LYS A 286 11.52 -5.88 -19.70
C LYS A 286 11.81 -7.37 -19.92
N LEU A 287 10.78 -8.12 -20.29
CA LEU A 287 10.87 -9.55 -20.61
C LEU A 287 10.23 -9.78 -21.98
N PRO A 288 10.91 -9.43 -23.09
CA PRO A 288 10.27 -9.36 -24.40
C PRO A 288 9.73 -10.70 -24.90
N LYS A 289 10.34 -11.84 -24.56
CA LYS A 289 9.85 -13.16 -24.98
C LYS A 289 8.74 -13.67 -24.07
N LEU A 290 8.92 -13.61 -22.75
CA LEU A 290 7.94 -14.08 -21.78
C LEU A 290 6.72 -13.15 -21.73
N GLY A 291 6.94 -11.84 -21.82
CA GLY A 291 5.91 -10.81 -21.85
C GLY A 291 5.15 -10.71 -23.18
N ALA A 292 5.63 -11.36 -24.26
CA ALA A 292 4.87 -11.46 -25.51
C ALA A 292 3.49 -12.11 -25.33
N ASP A 293 3.36 -12.98 -24.31
CA ASP A 293 2.08 -13.47 -23.81
C ASP A 293 1.92 -13.06 -22.33
N ARG A 294 1.17 -11.98 -22.10
CA ARG A 294 0.93 -11.46 -20.75
C ARG A 294 0.30 -12.50 -19.82
N LYS A 295 -0.59 -13.38 -20.32
CA LYS A 295 -1.22 -14.40 -19.48
C LYS A 295 -0.17 -15.39 -19.00
N LYS A 296 0.71 -15.83 -19.90
CA LYS A 296 1.84 -16.70 -19.55
C LYS A 296 2.79 -16.02 -18.54
N LEU A 297 3.10 -14.74 -18.71
CA LEU A 297 3.90 -13.98 -17.73
C LEU A 297 3.23 -13.97 -16.35
N GLU A 298 1.93 -13.67 -16.29
CA GLU A 298 1.15 -13.68 -15.05
C GLU A 298 1.08 -15.07 -14.40
N GLU A 299 0.90 -16.13 -15.20
CA GLU A 299 0.90 -17.52 -14.73
C GLU A 299 2.25 -17.94 -14.13
N VAL A 300 3.37 -17.56 -14.76
CA VAL A 300 4.71 -17.86 -14.22
C VAL A 300 4.97 -17.04 -12.97
N ALA A 301 4.68 -15.74 -12.98
CA ALA A 301 4.85 -14.85 -11.83
C ALA A 301 4.04 -15.33 -10.61
N ALA A 302 2.82 -15.81 -10.83
CA ALA A 302 1.94 -16.30 -9.77
C ALA A 302 2.52 -17.52 -9.02
N LYS A 303 3.33 -18.37 -9.67
CA LYS A 303 4.01 -19.51 -9.00
C LYS A 303 4.98 -19.08 -7.92
N TYR A 304 5.48 -17.85 -8.00
CA TYR A 304 6.41 -17.25 -7.05
C TYR A 304 5.74 -16.17 -6.18
N ASN A 305 4.41 -16.21 -6.06
CA ASN A 305 3.62 -15.25 -5.30
C ASN A 305 3.80 -13.78 -5.77
N LEU A 306 4.14 -13.58 -7.04
CA LEU A 306 4.29 -12.25 -7.62
C LEU A 306 2.99 -11.78 -8.30
N GLN A 307 2.85 -10.46 -8.42
CA GLN A 307 1.82 -9.80 -9.21
C GLN A 307 2.48 -8.96 -10.30
N VAL A 308 1.89 -8.98 -11.49
CA VAL A 308 2.30 -8.18 -12.65
C VAL A 308 1.35 -6.99 -12.80
N ARG A 309 1.92 -5.79 -12.98
CA ARG A 309 1.20 -4.53 -13.22
C ARG A 309 1.87 -3.77 -14.37
N GLY A 310 1.16 -2.81 -14.96
CA GLY A 310 1.77 -1.82 -15.84
C GLY A 310 2.56 -0.75 -15.08
N THR A 311 3.34 0.05 -15.80
CA THR A 311 4.22 1.08 -15.23
C THR A 311 3.49 2.24 -14.57
N ALA A 312 2.22 2.47 -14.92
CA ALA A 312 1.39 3.50 -14.30
C ALA A 312 0.71 3.04 -12.99
N GLY A 313 0.95 1.79 -12.56
CA GLY A 313 0.45 1.22 -11.31
C GLY A 313 -0.65 0.16 -11.50
N GLU A 314 -1.47 -0.01 -10.46
CA GLU A 314 -2.55 -1.00 -10.46
C GLU A 314 -3.53 -0.77 -11.62
N HIS A 315 -3.92 -1.85 -12.30
CA HIS A 315 -4.84 -1.82 -13.45
C HIS A 315 -4.33 -1.10 -14.71
N SER A 316 -3.03 -0.75 -14.80
CA SER A 316 -2.45 -0.19 -16.02
C SER A 316 -1.88 -1.24 -16.97
N ASP A 317 -1.90 -0.92 -18.26
CA ASP A 317 -1.25 -1.68 -19.32
C ASP A 317 0.25 -1.34 -19.46
N SER A 318 0.97 -2.20 -20.19
CA SER A 318 2.40 -2.08 -20.48
C SER A 318 2.65 -1.99 -22.00
N PRO A 319 2.21 -0.91 -22.68
CA PRO A 319 2.34 -0.81 -24.13
C PRO A 319 3.81 -0.77 -24.60
N ASP A 320 4.74 -0.38 -23.73
CA ASP A 320 6.18 -0.32 -23.98
C ASP A 320 6.94 -1.60 -23.60
N GLY A 321 6.22 -2.66 -23.19
CA GLY A 321 6.77 -3.93 -22.75
C GLY A 321 7.50 -3.88 -21.41
N VAL A 322 7.30 -2.81 -20.62
CA VAL A 322 7.83 -2.69 -19.26
C VAL A 322 6.76 -3.09 -18.25
N TYR A 323 7.09 -4.01 -17.37
CA TYR A 323 6.18 -4.49 -16.32
C TYR A 323 6.69 -4.06 -14.93
N ASP A 324 5.76 -3.67 -14.06
CA ASP A 324 5.98 -3.56 -12.62
C ASP A 324 5.62 -4.91 -11.98
N ILE A 325 6.65 -5.67 -11.58
CA ILE A 325 6.47 -6.99 -10.97
C ILE A 325 6.88 -6.91 -9.50
N SER A 326 6.00 -7.36 -8.60
CA SER A 326 6.16 -7.21 -7.15
C SER A 326 5.67 -8.41 -6.35
N ASN A 327 6.16 -8.60 -5.12
CA ASN A 327 5.54 -9.53 -4.18
C ASN A 327 4.06 -9.17 -3.95
N LYS A 328 3.20 -10.18 -4.03
CA LYS A 328 1.76 -10.03 -3.81
C LYS A 328 1.41 -10.06 -2.33
N ARG A 329 2.00 -11.00 -1.59
CA ARG A 329 1.74 -11.24 -0.16
C ARG A 329 2.42 -10.18 0.68
N ARG A 330 1.73 -9.70 1.73
CA ARG A 330 2.27 -8.76 2.73
C ARG A 330 2.01 -9.17 4.17
N LEU A 331 1.11 -10.13 4.38
CA LEU A 331 0.64 -10.61 5.66
C LEU A 331 0.87 -12.13 5.79
N GLY A 332 1.20 -12.60 6.99
CA GLY A 332 1.55 -13.99 7.28
C GLY A 332 2.99 -14.38 6.91
N LEU A 333 3.87 -13.40 6.72
CA LEU A 333 5.30 -13.56 6.41
C LEU A 333 6.08 -12.34 6.92
N SER A 334 7.38 -12.46 7.19
CA SER A 334 8.22 -11.35 7.63
C SER A 334 8.58 -10.39 6.49
N GLU A 335 9.12 -9.22 6.84
CA GLU A 335 9.65 -8.26 5.86
C GLU A 335 10.74 -8.91 4.98
N TYR A 336 11.62 -9.71 5.60
CA TYR A 336 12.61 -10.52 4.90
C TYR A 336 11.98 -11.44 3.85
N GLU A 337 11.00 -12.26 4.27
CA GLU A 337 10.34 -13.23 3.40
C GLU A 337 9.61 -12.55 2.24
N ALA A 338 8.95 -11.41 2.49
CA ALA A 338 8.26 -10.65 1.45
C ALA A 338 9.22 -10.11 0.37
N VAL A 339 10.39 -9.59 0.77
CA VAL A 339 11.42 -9.14 -0.19
C VAL A 339 12.07 -10.33 -0.88
N LYS A 340 12.26 -11.44 -0.17
CA LYS A 340 12.85 -12.68 -0.70
C LYS A 340 11.97 -13.33 -1.77
N GLU A 341 10.64 -13.36 -1.58
CA GLU A 341 9.70 -13.80 -2.63
C GLU A 341 9.89 -13.00 -3.93
N MET A 342 10.03 -11.67 -3.82
CA MET A 342 10.30 -10.82 -4.99
C MET A 342 11.63 -11.19 -5.64
N GLN A 343 12.73 -11.26 -4.88
CA GLN A 343 14.04 -11.61 -5.42
C GLN A 343 14.01 -12.94 -6.18
N ASP A 344 13.51 -13.99 -5.53
CA ASP A 344 13.57 -15.34 -6.07
C ASP A 344 12.69 -15.50 -7.30
N GLY A 345 11.50 -14.89 -7.29
CA GLY A 345 10.62 -14.90 -8.46
C GLY A 345 11.17 -14.09 -9.63
N ILE A 346 11.83 -12.95 -9.41
CA ILE A 346 12.45 -12.18 -10.50
C ILE A 346 13.61 -12.95 -11.14
N LEU A 347 14.45 -13.62 -10.34
CA LEU A 347 15.54 -14.46 -10.85
C LEU A 347 15.01 -15.59 -11.76
N GLU A 348 13.93 -16.26 -11.35
CA GLU A 348 13.33 -17.32 -12.17
C GLU A 348 12.59 -16.78 -13.41
N LEU A 349 12.00 -15.58 -13.35
CA LEU A 349 11.43 -14.92 -14.54
C LEU A 349 12.51 -14.55 -15.56
N ILE A 350 13.66 -14.03 -15.12
CA ILE A 350 14.81 -13.73 -16.00
C ILE A 350 15.33 -15.01 -16.66
N LYS A 351 15.50 -16.09 -15.88
CA LYS A 351 15.90 -17.40 -16.41
C LYS A 351 14.90 -17.96 -17.43
N ALA A 352 13.60 -17.78 -17.19
CA ALA A 352 12.55 -18.17 -18.12
C ALA A 352 12.59 -17.35 -19.42
N GLU A 353 12.87 -16.05 -19.34
CA GLU A 353 13.10 -15.17 -20.49
C GLU A 353 14.32 -15.59 -21.31
N GLU A 354 15.44 -15.90 -20.66
CA GLU A 354 16.65 -16.39 -21.34
C GLU A 354 16.43 -17.73 -22.05
N SER A 355 15.63 -18.60 -21.45
CA SER A 355 15.32 -19.94 -21.98
C SER A 355 14.18 -19.94 -23.01
N ALA A 356 13.39 -18.88 -23.10
CA ALA A 356 12.32 -18.76 -24.08
C ALA A 356 12.90 -18.69 -25.49
N LYS A 357 12.28 -19.42 -26.42
CA LYS A 357 12.67 -19.48 -27.84
C LYS A 357 12.02 -18.37 -28.64
#